data_AF-A0A6B1GC46-F1
#
_entry.id   AF-A0A6B1GC46-F1
#
_cell.length_a   1.000
_cell.length_b   1.000
_cell.length_c   1.000
_cell.angle_alpha   90.00
_cell.angle_beta   90.00
_cell.angle_gamma   90.00
#
_symmetry.space_group_name_H-M   'P 1'
#
loop_
_entity.id
_entity.type
_entity.pdbx_description
1 polymer ?
#
loop_
_entity_poly.entity_id
_entity_poly.type
_entity_poly.pdbx_seq_one_letter_code
_entity_poly.pdbx_strand_id
1 'polypeptide(L)'
;MNALTALESIRRHVAADPSSLSEARERLAAVCVAASAHPDALRTYRSGSLASKFTNRPVADADGGLVIDRRKHPSLGPDGGGELPRRLVDDVHRRIRPQLLRQYPRVRIETMKRGLLVRFNQPLPSGEDPTVDLVVALNRVDAPGLWIPNLDRNRWDPSHPERHVELFTAGWPALRQTRQHVVRVAKAQAKQFSEPAVCSFNIAALAWECVELAEPLDRALLRFYEHAASSLAKHLTSDPAGVSAPIKVADRNLAVKRFRKVADAIALAIDAGDDGEKVHDVLSATGIFWKLIQPSLPSDAAAVHQAISDGGSLSMTKAGTLVAGTGASATPVKSTRSYGGRRVSEA
;
A
#
# COMPACT_ATOMS: atom_id res chain seq x y z
N MET A 1 -6.82 -29.01 -2.59
CA MET A 1 -6.82 -27.54 -2.81
C MET A 1 -5.55 -27.22 -3.57
N ASN A 2 -5.61 -26.63 -4.76
CA ASN A 2 -4.39 -26.28 -5.51
C ASN A 2 -3.94 -24.83 -5.26
N ALA A 3 -2.76 -24.47 -5.75
CA ALA A 3 -2.16 -23.14 -5.59
C ALA A 3 -3.09 -22.01 -6.03
N LEU A 4 -3.74 -22.16 -7.20
CA LEU A 4 -4.71 -21.20 -7.71
C LEU A 4 -5.85 -20.96 -6.72
N THR A 5 -6.45 -22.02 -6.19
CA THR A 5 -7.57 -21.92 -5.24
C THR A 5 -7.14 -21.24 -3.93
N ALA A 6 -5.94 -21.55 -3.42
CA ALA A 6 -5.41 -20.94 -2.21
C ALA A 6 -5.16 -19.43 -2.40
N LEU A 7 -4.51 -19.04 -3.50
CA LEU A 7 -4.21 -17.64 -3.81
C LEU A 7 -5.48 -16.83 -4.11
N GLU A 8 -6.49 -17.45 -4.76
CA GLU A 8 -7.81 -16.85 -4.94
C GLU A 8 -8.54 -16.65 -3.61
N SER A 9 -8.37 -17.56 -2.64
CA SER A 9 -8.88 -17.38 -1.28
C SER A 9 -8.27 -16.15 -0.61
N ILE A 10 -6.94 -16.00 -0.69
CA ILE A 10 -6.25 -14.79 -0.20
C ILE A 10 -6.79 -13.53 -0.89
N ARG A 11 -6.92 -13.57 -2.22
CA ARG A 11 -7.44 -12.43 -3.00
C ARG A 11 -8.83 -12.01 -2.53
N ARG A 12 -9.72 -12.96 -2.28
CA ARG A 12 -11.08 -12.69 -1.75
C ARG A 12 -11.00 -12.14 -0.33
N HIS A 13 -10.16 -12.70 0.52
CA HIS A 13 -9.99 -12.27 1.90
C HIS A 13 -9.48 -10.82 2.00
N VAL A 14 -8.61 -10.37 1.10
CA VAL A 14 -8.05 -9.01 1.12
C VAL A 14 -8.89 -8.00 0.33
N ALA A 15 -9.95 -8.46 -0.35
CA ALA A 15 -10.80 -7.58 -1.14
C ALA A 15 -11.46 -6.53 -0.25
N ALA A 16 -11.47 -5.29 -0.72
CA ALA A 16 -12.15 -4.20 -0.06
C ALA A 16 -13.68 -4.41 -0.10
N ASP A 17 -14.35 -4.07 1.01
CA ASP A 17 -15.79 -4.13 1.10
C ASP A 17 -16.44 -3.09 0.14
N PRO A 18 -17.51 -3.46 -0.61
CA PRO A 18 -18.15 -2.56 -1.55
C PRO A 18 -18.69 -1.26 -0.92
N SER A 19 -19.24 -1.31 0.30
CA SER A 19 -19.74 -0.12 0.99
C SER A 19 -18.59 0.81 1.38
N SER A 20 -17.48 0.24 1.85
CA SER A 20 -16.26 1.00 2.19
C SER A 20 -15.63 1.65 0.95
N LEU A 21 -15.68 0.98 -0.20
CA LEU A 21 -15.27 1.57 -1.49
C LEU A 21 -16.22 2.68 -1.97
N SER A 22 -17.53 2.56 -1.74
CA SER A 22 -18.49 3.61 -2.09
C SER A 22 -18.23 4.86 -1.27
N GLU A 23 -18.15 4.70 0.06
CA GLU A 23 -17.89 5.79 0.99
C GLU A 23 -16.56 6.50 0.65
N ALA A 24 -15.49 5.74 0.38
CA ALA A 24 -14.21 6.33 0.00
C ALA A 24 -14.30 7.19 -1.28
N ARG A 25 -15.12 6.78 -2.26
CA ARG A 25 -15.35 7.57 -3.48
C ARG A 25 -16.19 8.82 -3.22
N GLU A 26 -17.22 8.70 -2.38
CA GLU A 26 -18.09 9.81 -1.99
C GLU A 26 -17.31 10.87 -1.22
N ARG A 27 -16.51 10.45 -0.25
CA ARG A 27 -15.59 11.31 0.51
C ARG A 27 -14.58 12.00 -0.40
N LEU A 28 -13.94 11.25 -1.31
CA LEU A 28 -13.03 11.84 -2.30
C LEU A 28 -13.75 12.85 -3.20
N ALA A 29 -14.97 12.54 -3.64
CA ALA A 29 -15.77 13.47 -4.44
C ALA A 29 -16.09 14.75 -3.67
N ALA A 30 -16.49 14.66 -2.40
CA ALA A 30 -16.75 15.82 -1.56
C ALA A 30 -15.50 16.70 -1.37
N VAL A 31 -14.33 16.09 -1.16
CA VAL A 31 -13.05 16.81 -1.07
C VAL A 31 -12.70 17.48 -2.40
N CYS A 32 -12.87 16.79 -3.54
CA CYS A 32 -12.65 17.40 -4.85
C CYS A 32 -13.62 18.57 -5.13
N VAL A 33 -14.89 18.44 -4.77
CA VAL A 33 -15.87 19.54 -4.91
C VAL A 33 -15.43 20.75 -4.07
N ALA A 34 -15.08 20.54 -2.79
CA ALA A 34 -14.59 21.61 -1.92
C ALA A 34 -13.30 22.26 -2.45
N ALA A 35 -12.40 21.46 -3.01
CA ALA A 35 -11.15 21.94 -3.62
C ALA A 35 -11.39 22.72 -4.92
N SER A 36 -12.35 22.29 -5.75
CA SER A 36 -12.67 22.95 -7.02
C SER A 36 -13.29 24.35 -6.84
N ALA A 37 -13.83 24.65 -5.65
CA ALA A 37 -14.31 25.98 -5.30
C ALA A 37 -13.17 26.97 -4.97
N HIS A 38 -11.91 26.54 -4.99
CA HIS A 38 -10.77 27.45 -4.87
C HIS A 38 -10.75 28.43 -6.07
N PRO A 39 -10.59 29.76 -5.87
CA PRO A 39 -10.64 30.75 -6.97
C PRO A 39 -9.63 30.48 -8.10
N ASP A 40 -8.52 29.84 -7.75
CA ASP A 40 -7.44 29.49 -8.68
C ASP A 40 -7.45 28.01 -9.08
N ALA A 41 -8.51 27.27 -8.79
CA ALA A 41 -8.66 25.90 -9.28
C ALA A 41 -8.71 25.89 -10.81
N LEU A 42 -7.89 25.06 -11.43
CA LEU A 42 -7.99 24.73 -12.85
C LEU A 42 -8.85 23.48 -13.05
N ARG A 43 -8.58 22.42 -12.27
CA ARG A 43 -9.30 21.15 -12.31
C ARG A 43 -8.96 20.28 -11.10
N THR A 44 -9.75 19.25 -10.86
CA THR A 44 -9.42 18.18 -9.90
C THR A 44 -9.17 16.86 -10.61
N TYR A 45 -8.44 15.94 -9.99
CA TYR A 45 -8.21 14.60 -10.52
C TYR A 45 -8.32 13.53 -9.44
N ARG A 46 -8.49 12.28 -9.87
CA ARG A 46 -8.50 11.08 -9.02
C ARG A 46 -7.28 10.25 -9.34
N SER A 47 -6.67 9.65 -8.32
CA SER A 47 -5.43 8.89 -8.50
C SER A 47 -5.32 7.70 -7.55
N GLY A 48 -4.14 7.10 -7.52
CA GLY A 48 -3.80 6.07 -6.54
C GLY A 48 -4.61 4.79 -6.66
N SER A 49 -4.68 4.05 -5.55
CA SER A 49 -5.17 2.68 -5.57
C SER A 49 -6.67 2.54 -5.80
N LEU A 50 -7.44 3.54 -5.36
CA LEU A 50 -8.89 3.59 -5.54
C LEU A 50 -9.25 3.81 -7.01
N ALA A 51 -8.62 4.78 -7.67
CA ALA A 51 -8.82 5.05 -9.10
C ALA A 51 -8.30 3.89 -9.97
N SER A 52 -7.19 3.27 -9.56
CA SER A 52 -6.57 2.15 -10.28
C SER A 52 -7.19 0.78 -9.97
N LYS A 53 -8.22 0.74 -9.10
CA LYS A 53 -9.02 -0.44 -8.75
C LYS A 53 -8.22 -1.60 -8.09
N PHE A 54 -7.20 -1.30 -7.29
CA PHE A 54 -6.43 -2.31 -6.54
C PHE A 54 -6.33 -2.01 -5.03
N THR A 55 -7.35 -1.33 -4.49
CA THR A 55 -7.54 -1.16 -3.04
C THR A 55 -7.83 -2.51 -2.37
N ASN A 56 -7.20 -2.73 -1.22
CA ASN A 56 -7.46 -3.86 -0.32
C ASN A 56 -8.20 -3.34 0.92
N ARG A 57 -8.82 -4.24 1.70
CA ARG A 57 -9.26 -3.91 3.05
C ARG A 57 -8.08 -3.80 4.03
N PRO A 58 -8.17 -2.95 5.07
CA PRO A 58 -9.16 -1.87 5.19
C PRO A 58 -8.93 -0.80 4.11
N VAL A 59 -10.03 -0.21 3.63
CA VAL A 59 -10.00 0.90 2.68
C VAL A 59 -9.48 2.13 3.39
N ALA A 60 -8.34 2.61 2.93
CA ALA A 60 -7.72 3.84 3.39
C ALA A 60 -7.14 4.60 2.19
N ASP A 61 -6.88 5.88 2.40
CA ASP A 61 -6.07 6.72 1.53
C ASP A 61 -6.63 6.80 0.10
N ALA A 62 -7.83 7.39 -0.04
CA ALA A 62 -8.38 7.72 -1.34
C ALA A 62 -7.62 8.93 -1.92
N ASP A 63 -6.73 8.68 -2.88
CA ASP A 63 -5.89 9.72 -3.47
C ASP A 63 -6.62 10.55 -4.54
N GLY A 64 -6.48 11.87 -4.46
CA GLY A 64 -6.86 12.81 -5.50
C GLY A 64 -6.02 14.07 -5.48
N GLY A 65 -6.40 15.04 -6.29
CA GLY A 65 -5.69 16.31 -6.28
C GLY A 65 -6.45 17.46 -6.91
N LEU A 66 -5.91 18.65 -6.64
CA LEU A 66 -6.33 19.93 -7.16
C LEU A 66 -5.18 20.49 -7.99
N VAL A 67 -5.41 20.74 -9.28
CA VAL A 67 -4.47 21.49 -10.11
C VAL A 67 -4.83 22.96 -10.04
N ILE A 68 -3.87 23.78 -9.62
CA ILE A 68 -4.00 25.24 -9.58
C ILE A 68 -3.62 25.81 -10.96
N ASP A 69 -4.34 26.85 -11.38
CA ASP A 69 -4.08 27.56 -12.63
C ASP A 69 -2.75 28.33 -12.55
N ARG A 70 -1.70 27.74 -13.13
CA ARG A 70 -0.35 28.30 -13.17
C ARG A 70 -0.31 29.73 -13.74
N ARG A 71 -1.22 30.10 -14.64
CA ARG A 71 -1.23 31.44 -15.25
C ARG A 71 -1.49 32.54 -14.23
N LYS A 72 -2.19 32.22 -13.14
CA LYS A 72 -2.44 33.13 -12.02
C LYS A 72 -1.31 33.13 -10.99
N HIS A 73 -0.36 32.19 -11.11
CA HIS A 73 0.72 31.95 -10.15
C HIS A 73 2.08 31.77 -10.86
N PRO A 74 2.57 32.78 -11.61
CA PRO A 74 3.81 32.66 -12.39
C PRO A 74 5.06 32.45 -11.53
N SER A 75 5.02 32.83 -10.25
CA SER A 75 6.12 32.62 -9.30
C SER A 75 6.25 31.16 -8.83
N LEU A 76 5.19 30.35 -8.88
CA LEU A 76 5.18 29.05 -8.23
C LEU A 76 5.97 27.97 -8.97
N GLY A 77 6.83 27.29 -8.22
CA GLY A 77 7.50 26.06 -8.65
C GLY A 77 8.58 26.24 -9.71
N PRO A 78 9.17 25.12 -10.17
CA PRO A 78 10.39 25.14 -10.97
C PRO A 78 10.25 25.82 -12.34
N ASP A 79 9.09 25.67 -13.00
CA ASP A 79 8.84 26.31 -14.30
C ASP A 79 8.30 27.75 -14.12
N GLY A 80 8.77 28.46 -13.11
CA GLY A 80 8.28 29.77 -12.68
C GLY A 80 9.34 30.51 -11.87
N GLY A 81 8.92 31.37 -10.95
CA GLY A 81 9.83 32.07 -10.03
C GLY A 81 10.45 31.22 -8.90
N GLY A 82 10.25 29.90 -8.88
CA GLY A 82 10.82 29.01 -7.88
C GLY A 82 10.13 29.02 -6.51
N GLU A 83 8.97 29.67 -6.38
CA GLU A 83 8.24 29.75 -5.11
C GLU A 83 7.79 28.36 -4.61
N LEU A 84 7.96 28.14 -3.32
CA LEU A 84 7.81 26.85 -2.65
C LEU A 84 6.34 26.54 -2.29
N PRO A 85 5.95 25.26 -2.22
CA PRO A 85 4.54 24.88 -2.16
C PRO A 85 3.82 25.17 -0.84
N ARG A 86 4.54 25.37 0.27
CA ARG A 86 3.97 25.41 1.63
C ARG A 86 2.80 26.39 1.76
N ARG A 87 2.98 27.64 1.31
CA ARG A 87 1.98 28.70 1.41
C ARG A 87 0.70 28.37 0.62
N LEU A 88 0.87 27.81 -0.58
CA LEU A 88 -0.25 27.38 -1.41
C LEU A 88 -1.05 26.27 -0.74
N VAL A 89 -0.37 25.23 -0.22
CA VAL A 89 -1.04 24.12 0.47
C VAL A 89 -1.79 24.60 1.71
N ASP A 90 -1.19 25.53 2.48
CA ASP A 90 -1.84 26.10 3.65
C ASP A 90 -3.06 26.96 3.28
N ASP A 91 -3.04 27.65 2.14
CA ASP A 91 -4.20 28.40 1.63
C ASP A 91 -5.34 27.48 1.21
N VAL A 92 -5.03 26.43 0.45
CA VAL A 92 -6.02 25.40 0.08
C VAL A 92 -6.63 24.79 1.35
N HIS A 93 -5.82 24.44 2.35
CA HIS A 93 -6.30 23.92 3.62
C HIS A 93 -7.33 24.86 4.28
N ARG A 94 -7.00 26.15 4.44
CA ARG A 94 -7.90 27.14 5.05
C ARG A 94 -9.24 27.25 4.32
N ARG A 95 -9.25 27.05 2.99
CA ARG A 95 -10.45 27.20 2.15
C ARG A 95 -11.32 25.94 2.09
N ILE A 96 -10.73 24.74 2.07
CA ILE A 96 -11.52 23.50 1.97
C ILE A 96 -12.17 23.12 3.31
N ARG A 97 -11.53 23.44 4.44
CA ARG A 97 -12.00 23.00 5.76
C ARG A 97 -13.42 23.48 6.11
N PRO A 98 -13.78 24.77 5.96
CA PRO A 98 -15.14 25.25 6.26
C PRO A 98 -16.20 24.59 5.38
N GLN A 99 -15.85 24.22 4.16
CA GLN A 99 -16.79 23.58 3.23
C GLN A 99 -17.07 22.14 3.63
N LEU A 100 -16.02 21.39 3.99
CA LEU A 100 -16.16 19.99 4.44
C LEU A 100 -16.86 19.88 5.79
N LEU A 101 -16.68 20.85 6.69
CA LEU A 101 -17.36 20.85 8.00
C LEU A 101 -18.89 20.88 7.91
N ARG A 102 -19.46 21.40 6.81
CA ARG A 102 -20.91 21.41 6.60
C ARG A 102 -21.50 20.00 6.45
N GLN A 103 -20.75 19.11 5.81
CA GLN A 103 -21.18 17.72 5.56
C GLN A 103 -20.57 16.75 6.58
N TYR A 104 -19.36 17.03 7.06
CA TYR A 104 -18.59 16.18 7.94
C TYR A 104 -18.13 16.96 9.19
N PRO A 105 -18.99 17.09 10.23
CA PRO A 105 -18.71 17.94 11.39
C PRO A 105 -17.46 17.55 12.20
N ARG A 106 -16.99 16.30 12.06
CA ARG A 106 -15.82 15.76 12.76
C ARG A 106 -14.55 15.76 11.89
N VAL A 107 -14.61 16.35 10.69
CA VAL A 107 -13.47 16.34 9.77
C VAL A 107 -12.26 17.06 10.37
N ARG A 108 -11.10 16.43 10.23
CA ARG A 108 -9.79 16.99 10.53
C ARG A 108 -8.95 16.96 9.27
N ILE A 109 -8.20 18.03 9.04
CA ILE A 109 -7.32 18.15 7.89
C ILE A 109 -5.92 18.43 8.43
N GLU A 110 -4.99 17.57 8.04
CA GLU A 110 -3.60 17.58 8.46
C GLU A 110 -2.71 17.78 7.25
N THR A 111 -1.56 18.41 7.42
CA THR A 111 -0.55 18.42 6.37
C THR A 111 0.19 17.09 6.35
N MET A 112 0.37 16.52 5.16
CA MET A 112 1.27 15.39 4.92
C MET A 112 2.34 15.77 3.91
N LYS A 113 3.37 14.93 3.75
CA LYS A 113 4.49 15.16 2.83
C LYS A 113 4.09 15.66 1.44
N ARG A 114 3.00 15.14 0.87
CA ARG A 114 2.56 15.42 -0.51
C ARG A 114 1.29 16.29 -0.62
N GLY A 115 0.79 16.86 0.48
CA GLY A 115 -0.43 17.67 0.44
C GLY A 115 -1.20 17.64 1.75
N LEU A 116 -2.50 17.38 1.67
CA LEU A 116 -3.41 17.37 2.81
C LEU A 116 -4.02 15.98 3.02
N LEU A 117 -3.96 15.50 4.25
CA LEU A 117 -4.68 14.31 4.71
C LEU A 117 -6.01 14.74 5.34
N VAL A 118 -7.12 14.28 4.78
CA VAL A 118 -8.47 14.55 5.27
C VAL A 118 -8.98 13.31 6.03
N ARG A 119 -9.15 13.46 7.34
CA ARG A 119 -9.72 12.46 8.25
C ARG A 119 -11.15 12.83 8.59
N PHE A 120 -12.10 11.97 8.26
CA PHE A 120 -13.53 12.27 8.48
C PHE A 120 -13.95 12.02 9.94
N ASN A 121 -13.28 11.09 10.64
CA ASN A 121 -13.58 10.69 12.02
C ASN A 121 -15.05 10.26 12.18
N GLN A 122 -15.53 9.54 11.18
CA GLN A 122 -16.89 9.01 11.06
C GLN A 122 -16.79 7.57 10.56
N PRO A 123 -16.37 6.63 11.42
CA PRO A 123 -16.20 5.24 11.01
C PRO A 123 -17.54 4.66 10.53
N LEU A 124 -17.44 3.85 9.49
CA LEU A 124 -18.54 3.03 8.97
C LEU A 124 -18.94 1.95 9.98
N PRO A 125 -20.11 1.29 9.81
CA PRO A 125 -20.48 0.13 10.62
C PRO A 125 -19.44 -1.00 10.62
N SER A 126 -18.64 -1.10 9.55
CA SER A 126 -17.50 -2.03 9.46
C SER A 126 -16.32 -1.68 10.38
N GLY A 127 -16.33 -0.50 11.00
CA GLY A 127 -15.21 0.07 11.76
C GLY A 127 -14.17 0.79 10.89
N GLU A 128 -14.26 0.68 9.56
CA GLU A 128 -13.36 1.40 8.63
C GLU A 128 -13.71 2.88 8.57
N ASP A 129 -12.70 3.76 8.48
CA ASP A 129 -12.89 5.21 8.31
C ASP A 129 -12.01 5.73 7.17
N PRO A 130 -12.43 5.53 5.89
CA PRO A 130 -11.63 5.90 4.74
C PRO A 130 -11.20 7.39 4.77
N THR A 131 -9.91 7.62 4.63
CA THR A 131 -9.26 8.93 4.52
C THR A 131 -9.15 9.36 3.07
N VAL A 132 -8.91 10.66 2.86
CA VAL A 132 -8.61 11.21 1.52
C VAL A 132 -7.29 11.97 1.57
N ASP A 133 -6.42 11.67 0.60
CA ASP A 133 -5.17 12.39 0.38
C ASP A 133 -5.37 13.35 -0.79
N LEU A 134 -5.35 14.67 -0.50
CA LEU A 134 -5.50 15.73 -1.49
C LEU A 134 -4.13 16.34 -1.81
N VAL A 135 -3.64 16.08 -3.02
CA VAL A 135 -2.41 16.68 -3.55
C VAL A 135 -2.72 17.99 -4.26
N VAL A 136 -2.09 19.09 -3.85
CA VAL A 136 -2.20 20.38 -4.53
C VAL A 136 -1.07 20.48 -5.56
N ALA A 137 -1.40 20.63 -6.83
CA ALA A 137 -0.47 20.47 -7.94
C ALA A 137 -0.49 21.66 -8.91
N LEU A 138 0.55 21.75 -9.74
CA LEU A 138 0.63 22.67 -10.87
C LEU A 138 0.93 21.90 -12.14
N ASN A 139 0.40 22.34 -13.27
CA ASN A 139 0.88 21.85 -14.55
C ASN A 139 2.36 22.22 -14.75
N ARG A 140 3.09 21.31 -15.39
CA ARG A 140 4.42 21.58 -15.95
C ARG A 140 4.25 22.31 -17.28
N VAL A 141 5.20 23.18 -17.62
CA VAL A 141 5.11 24.03 -18.82
C VAL A 141 5.60 23.27 -20.06
N ASP A 142 6.85 22.83 -20.04
CA ASP A 142 7.53 22.23 -21.22
C ASP A 142 7.63 20.70 -21.14
N ALA A 143 6.83 20.07 -20.29
CA ALA A 143 6.90 18.63 -20.07
C ALA A 143 5.56 18.06 -19.57
N PRO A 144 5.28 16.77 -19.79
CA PRO A 144 4.06 16.14 -19.28
C PRO A 144 4.09 16.00 -17.76
N GLY A 145 2.89 15.92 -17.17
CA GLY A 145 2.68 15.72 -15.74
C GLY A 145 2.56 17.01 -14.94
N LEU A 146 2.76 16.86 -13.63
CA LEU A 146 2.47 17.85 -12.61
C LEU A 146 3.69 18.08 -11.72
N TRP A 147 3.83 19.30 -11.23
CA TRP A 147 4.59 19.59 -10.03
C TRP A 147 3.71 19.28 -8.82
N ILE A 148 4.16 18.36 -7.97
CA ILE A 148 3.52 18.02 -6.70
C ILE A 148 4.42 18.41 -5.52
N PRO A 149 3.88 18.79 -4.37
CA PRO A 149 4.66 19.28 -3.25
C PRO A 149 5.44 18.14 -2.58
N ASN A 150 6.55 18.50 -1.97
CA ASN A 150 7.30 17.74 -0.99
C ASN A 150 7.52 18.66 0.21
N LEU A 151 6.60 18.62 1.17
CA LEU A 151 6.56 19.56 2.28
C LEU A 151 7.66 19.27 3.31
N ASP A 152 8.12 18.02 3.43
CA ASP A 152 9.26 17.65 4.28
C ASP A 152 10.56 18.34 3.82
N ARG A 153 10.71 18.52 2.50
CA ARG A 153 11.88 19.16 1.88
C ARG A 153 11.57 20.57 1.35
N ASN A 154 10.37 21.05 1.63
CA ASN A 154 9.78 22.27 1.10
C ASN A 154 10.15 22.55 -0.38
N ARG A 155 9.81 21.65 -1.29
CA ARG A 155 10.09 21.78 -2.74
C ARG A 155 9.00 21.14 -3.58
N TRP A 156 9.11 21.30 -4.90
CA TRP A 156 8.30 20.57 -5.87
C TRP A 156 9.03 19.35 -6.40
N ASP A 157 8.34 18.22 -6.52
CA ASP A 157 8.82 17.04 -7.24
C ASP A 157 7.90 16.80 -8.46
N PRO A 158 8.43 16.30 -9.59
CA PRO A 158 7.61 15.99 -10.76
C PRO A 158 6.86 14.66 -10.55
N SER A 159 5.63 14.55 -11.02
CA SER A 159 4.81 13.32 -10.98
C SER A 159 3.71 13.34 -12.05
N HIS A 160 3.17 12.19 -12.42
CA HIS A 160 2.03 12.11 -13.35
C HIS A 160 0.93 11.15 -12.85
N PRO A 161 0.25 11.47 -11.74
CA PRO A 161 -0.69 10.56 -11.07
C PRO A 161 -1.83 10.07 -11.97
N GLU A 162 -2.32 10.91 -12.87
CA GLU A 162 -3.37 10.53 -13.83
C GLU A 162 -2.87 9.53 -14.87
N ARG A 163 -1.67 9.72 -15.40
CA ARG A 163 -1.05 8.79 -16.35
C ARG A 163 -0.79 7.43 -15.69
N HIS A 164 -0.45 7.40 -14.40
CA HIS A 164 -0.35 6.13 -13.66
C HIS A 164 -1.69 5.38 -13.66
N VAL A 165 -2.81 6.06 -13.41
CA VAL A 165 -4.14 5.45 -13.47
C VAL A 165 -4.44 4.95 -14.88
N GLU A 166 -4.18 5.76 -15.90
CA GLU A 166 -4.36 5.36 -17.30
C GLU A 166 -3.58 4.09 -17.63
N LEU A 167 -2.29 4.05 -17.28
CA LEU A 167 -1.41 2.91 -17.55
C LEU A 167 -1.85 1.64 -16.79
N PHE A 168 -2.15 1.77 -15.50
CA PHE A 168 -2.57 0.64 -14.66
C PHE A 168 -3.96 0.11 -15.00
N THR A 169 -4.78 0.92 -15.68
CA THR A 169 -6.12 0.54 -16.14
C THR A 169 -6.21 0.42 -17.67
N ALA A 170 -5.09 0.41 -18.38
CA ALA A 170 -5.03 0.17 -19.82
C ALA A 170 -5.16 -1.33 -20.16
N GLY A 171 -5.47 -1.62 -21.43
CA GLY A 171 -5.65 -2.97 -21.95
C GLY A 171 -7.10 -3.48 -21.86
N TRP A 172 -7.33 -4.73 -22.26
CA TRP A 172 -8.67 -5.34 -22.27
C TRP A 172 -9.11 -5.79 -20.86
N PRO A 173 -10.42 -6.02 -20.61
CA PRO A 173 -10.95 -6.27 -19.27
C PRO A 173 -10.24 -7.38 -18.48
N ALA A 174 -9.95 -8.52 -19.11
CA ALA A 174 -9.30 -9.65 -18.45
C ALA A 174 -7.87 -9.32 -18.01
N LEU A 175 -7.07 -8.65 -18.86
CA LEU A 175 -5.71 -8.22 -18.50
C LEU A 175 -5.72 -7.26 -17.29
N ARG A 176 -6.62 -6.28 -17.31
CA ARG A 176 -6.78 -5.34 -16.19
C ARG A 176 -7.12 -6.06 -14.89
N GLN A 177 -7.99 -7.06 -14.97
CA GLN A 177 -8.37 -7.86 -13.82
C GLN A 177 -7.18 -8.66 -13.26
N THR A 178 -6.41 -9.33 -14.12
CA THR A 178 -5.20 -10.06 -13.71
C THR A 178 -4.20 -9.12 -13.02
N ARG A 179 -3.90 -7.96 -13.61
CA ARG A 179 -3.04 -6.92 -12.98
C ARG A 179 -3.55 -6.50 -11.61
N GLN A 180 -4.85 -6.17 -11.49
CA GLN A 180 -5.45 -5.78 -10.23
C GLN A 180 -5.34 -6.88 -9.17
N HIS A 181 -5.56 -8.14 -9.54
CA HIS A 181 -5.48 -9.27 -8.62
C HIS A 181 -4.05 -9.50 -8.13
N VAL A 182 -3.06 -9.48 -9.03
CA VAL A 182 -1.64 -9.57 -8.70
C VAL A 182 -1.25 -8.46 -7.72
N VAL A 183 -1.58 -7.20 -8.04
CA VAL A 183 -1.24 -6.05 -7.19
C VAL A 183 -1.89 -6.16 -5.81
N ARG A 184 -3.16 -6.58 -5.73
CA ARG A 184 -3.85 -6.76 -4.43
C ARG A 184 -3.18 -7.81 -3.56
N VAL A 185 -2.88 -9.00 -4.10
CA VAL A 185 -2.24 -10.08 -3.34
C VAL A 185 -0.81 -9.70 -2.94
N ALA A 186 -0.02 -9.13 -3.87
CA ALA A 186 1.34 -8.70 -3.58
C ALA A 186 1.41 -7.56 -2.56
N LYS A 187 0.49 -6.59 -2.61
CA LYS A 187 0.36 -5.55 -1.58
C LYS A 187 0.04 -6.14 -0.21
N ALA A 188 -0.89 -7.10 -0.15
CA ALA A 188 -1.22 -7.76 1.10
C ALA A 188 -0.02 -8.52 1.66
N GLN A 189 0.72 -9.21 0.79
CA GLN A 189 1.96 -9.91 1.14
C GLN A 189 2.97 -8.98 1.80
N ALA A 190 3.26 -7.84 1.14
CA ALA A 190 4.22 -6.87 1.63
C ALA A 190 3.79 -6.18 2.93
N LYS A 191 2.47 -5.98 3.13
CA LYS A 191 1.90 -5.37 4.35
C LYS A 191 1.95 -6.27 5.58
N GLN A 192 2.32 -7.55 5.45
CA GLN A 192 2.49 -8.42 6.62
C GLN A 192 3.67 -8.00 7.50
N PHE A 193 4.65 -7.31 6.92
CA PHE A 193 5.82 -6.78 7.61
C PHE A 193 5.51 -5.39 8.21
N SER A 194 5.98 -5.14 9.43
CA SER A 194 5.92 -3.80 10.05
C SER A 194 6.66 -2.75 9.21
N GLU A 195 7.77 -3.16 8.59
CA GLU A 195 8.55 -2.38 7.64
C GLU A 195 8.61 -3.11 6.29
N PRO A 196 7.70 -2.77 5.35
CA PRO A 196 7.74 -3.27 3.99
C PRO A 196 9.00 -2.79 3.27
N ALA A 197 9.70 -3.69 2.57
CA ALA A 197 10.91 -3.34 1.81
C ALA A 197 10.61 -2.49 0.56
N VAL A 198 9.37 -2.57 0.06
CA VAL A 198 8.86 -1.84 -1.10
C VAL A 198 7.52 -1.19 -0.77
N CYS A 199 7.21 -0.07 -1.42
CA CYS A 199 5.90 0.57 -1.28
C CYS A 199 4.86 -0.03 -2.25
N SER A 200 3.58 0.29 -2.04
CA SER A 200 2.50 -0.18 -2.92
C SER A 200 2.64 0.30 -4.36
N PHE A 201 3.28 1.46 -4.58
CA PHE A 201 3.52 2.00 -5.93
C PHE A 201 4.60 1.20 -6.67
N ASN A 202 5.67 0.75 -6.01
CA ASN A 202 6.63 -0.20 -6.61
C ASN A 202 5.94 -1.47 -7.10
N ILE A 203 5.06 -2.05 -6.28
CA ILE A 203 4.32 -3.28 -6.63
C ILE A 203 3.44 -3.05 -7.87
N ALA A 204 2.71 -1.94 -7.92
CA ALA A 204 1.87 -1.61 -9.06
C ALA A 204 2.68 -1.40 -10.35
N ALA A 205 3.81 -0.68 -10.28
CA ALA A 205 4.70 -0.46 -11.41
C ALA A 205 5.31 -1.76 -11.93
N LEU A 206 5.88 -2.60 -11.05
CA LEU A 206 6.45 -3.90 -11.43
C LEU A 206 5.40 -4.86 -12.03
N ALA A 207 4.17 -4.85 -11.51
CA ALA A 207 3.09 -5.66 -12.07
C ALA A 207 2.65 -5.16 -13.45
N TRP A 208 2.61 -3.86 -13.67
CA TRP A 208 2.34 -3.27 -14.97
C TRP A 208 3.42 -3.63 -16.01
N GLU A 209 4.69 -3.66 -15.61
CA GLU A 209 5.83 -4.01 -16.48
C GLU A 209 5.80 -5.45 -17.01
N CYS A 210 5.32 -6.43 -16.23
CA CYS A 210 5.47 -7.85 -16.59
C CYS A 210 4.16 -8.62 -16.85
N VAL A 211 3.02 -8.14 -16.35
CA VAL A 211 1.73 -8.78 -16.58
C VAL A 211 1.16 -8.20 -17.86
N GLU A 212 1.42 -8.85 -18.99
CA GLU A 212 0.98 -8.42 -20.33
C GLU A 212 -0.17 -9.25 -20.89
N LEU A 213 -0.45 -10.41 -20.29
CA LEU A 213 -1.50 -11.33 -20.70
C LEU A 213 -2.47 -11.59 -19.55
N ALA A 214 -3.70 -12.00 -19.91
CA ALA A 214 -4.63 -12.54 -18.94
C ALA A 214 -4.29 -14.02 -18.71
N GLU A 215 -3.94 -14.36 -17.47
CA GLU A 215 -3.59 -15.73 -17.07
C GLU A 215 -4.10 -16.03 -15.65
N PRO A 216 -4.17 -17.32 -15.25
CA PRO A 216 -4.51 -17.72 -13.88
C PRO A 216 -3.64 -17.04 -12.83
N LEU A 217 -4.21 -16.77 -11.66
CA LEU A 217 -3.60 -15.92 -10.63
C LEU A 217 -2.27 -16.46 -10.09
N ASP A 218 -2.15 -17.78 -9.94
CA ASP A 218 -0.93 -18.47 -9.52
C ASP A 218 0.22 -18.25 -10.52
N ARG A 219 -0.03 -18.39 -11.82
CA ARG A 219 0.94 -18.13 -12.89
C ARG A 219 1.31 -16.65 -12.99
N ALA A 220 0.31 -15.77 -12.90
CA ALA A 220 0.54 -14.33 -12.92
C ALA A 220 1.38 -13.84 -11.72
N LEU A 221 1.13 -14.39 -10.53
CA LEU A 221 1.92 -14.06 -9.34
C LEU A 221 3.34 -14.62 -9.41
N LEU A 222 3.52 -15.85 -9.89
CA LEU A 222 4.86 -16.41 -10.10
C LEU A 222 5.67 -15.52 -11.04
N ARG A 223 5.14 -15.20 -12.23
CA ARG A 223 5.76 -14.29 -13.20
C ARG A 223 6.09 -12.94 -12.57
N PHE A 224 5.15 -12.37 -11.82
CA PHE A 224 5.36 -11.09 -11.14
C PHE A 224 6.53 -11.14 -10.15
N TYR A 225 6.60 -12.15 -9.28
CA TYR A 225 7.65 -12.21 -8.27
C TYR A 225 9.02 -12.53 -8.87
N GLU A 226 9.09 -13.38 -9.90
CA GLU A 226 10.32 -13.66 -10.65
C GLU A 226 10.85 -12.39 -11.36
N HIS A 227 9.95 -11.66 -12.05
CA HIS A 227 10.29 -10.38 -12.69
C HIS A 227 10.72 -9.34 -11.65
N ALA A 228 9.93 -9.16 -10.59
CA ALA A 228 10.20 -8.18 -9.54
C ALA A 228 11.55 -8.43 -8.86
N ALA A 229 11.89 -9.69 -8.57
CA ALA A 229 13.21 -10.05 -8.05
C ALA A 229 14.33 -9.76 -9.05
N SER A 230 14.15 -10.14 -10.32
CA SER A 230 15.18 -10.01 -11.36
C SER A 230 15.44 -8.57 -11.78
N SER A 231 14.36 -7.78 -11.94
CA SER A 231 14.40 -6.36 -12.27
C SER A 231 15.03 -5.56 -11.12
N LEU A 232 14.53 -5.75 -9.89
CA LEU A 232 15.00 -4.99 -8.73
C LEU A 232 16.44 -5.34 -8.32
N ALA A 233 16.94 -6.52 -8.68
CA ALA A 233 18.34 -6.88 -8.50
C ALA A 233 19.29 -6.04 -9.39
N LYS A 234 18.81 -5.56 -10.54
CA LYS A 234 19.60 -4.81 -11.53
C LYS A 234 19.48 -3.31 -11.31
N HIS A 235 18.27 -2.80 -11.14
CA HIS A 235 18.00 -1.36 -11.02
C HIS A 235 16.80 -1.10 -10.12
N LEU A 236 16.58 0.16 -9.75
CA LEU A 236 15.33 0.56 -9.10
C LEU A 236 14.17 0.50 -10.12
N THR A 237 12.95 0.29 -9.64
CA THR A 237 11.74 0.34 -10.48
C THR A 237 11.61 1.72 -11.10
N SER A 238 11.48 1.80 -12.41
CA SER A 238 11.27 3.06 -13.12
C SER A 238 9.89 3.65 -12.82
N ASP A 239 9.74 4.96 -12.95
CA ASP A 239 8.40 5.57 -12.97
C ASP A 239 7.68 5.15 -14.27
N PRO A 240 6.50 4.51 -14.21
CA PRO A 240 5.77 4.11 -15.42
C PRO A 240 5.44 5.27 -16.37
N ALA A 241 5.28 6.49 -15.83
CA ALA A 241 5.02 7.67 -16.66
C ALA A 241 6.28 8.35 -17.20
N GLY A 242 7.48 7.92 -16.77
CA GLY A 242 8.76 8.54 -17.16
C GLY A 242 8.93 9.99 -16.71
N VAL A 243 8.18 10.44 -15.70
CA VAL A 243 8.16 11.83 -15.22
C VAL A 243 9.00 12.01 -13.95
N SER A 244 8.91 11.06 -13.03
CA SER A 244 9.66 11.06 -11.78
C SER A 244 10.96 10.24 -11.88
N ALA A 245 11.88 10.50 -10.95
CA ALA A 245 13.02 9.60 -10.72
C ALA A 245 12.53 8.18 -10.32
N PRO A 246 13.38 7.14 -10.48
CA PRO A 246 13.04 5.77 -10.09
C PRO A 246 12.49 5.67 -8.66
N ILE A 247 11.54 4.76 -8.48
CA ILE A 247 10.80 4.58 -7.24
C ILE A 247 11.74 4.02 -6.17
N LYS A 248 11.87 4.76 -5.07
CA LYS A 248 12.73 4.39 -3.95
C LYS A 248 12.22 3.14 -3.24
N VAL A 249 13.14 2.29 -2.82
CA VAL A 249 12.89 1.13 -1.95
C VAL A 249 13.63 1.33 -0.63
N ALA A 250 13.11 0.77 0.46
CA ALA A 250 13.74 0.90 1.78
C ALA A 250 15.03 0.08 1.85
N ASP A 251 14.96 -1.17 1.39
CA ASP A 251 16.10 -2.07 1.25
C ASP A 251 15.92 -2.93 -0.01
N ARG A 252 16.77 -2.68 -1.01
CA ARG A 252 16.71 -3.36 -2.31
C ARG A 252 17.08 -4.84 -2.20
N ASN A 253 18.11 -5.17 -1.41
CA ASN A 253 18.60 -6.55 -1.29
C ASN A 253 17.58 -7.40 -0.54
N LEU A 254 16.98 -6.85 0.52
CA LEU A 254 15.91 -7.51 1.25
C LEU A 254 14.65 -7.69 0.39
N ALA A 255 14.27 -6.69 -0.40
CA ALA A 255 13.15 -6.79 -1.34
C ALA A 255 13.37 -7.93 -2.35
N VAL A 256 14.54 -7.99 -2.98
CA VAL A 256 14.90 -9.07 -3.92
C VAL A 256 14.84 -10.44 -3.24
N LYS A 257 15.43 -10.58 -2.04
CA LYS A 257 15.40 -11.85 -1.28
C LYS A 257 13.97 -12.28 -0.97
N ARG A 258 13.12 -11.34 -0.54
CA ARG A 258 11.71 -11.61 -0.24
C ARG A 258 10.94 -12.02 -1.51
N PHE A 259 11.11 -11.30 -2.62
CA PHE A 259 10.45 -11.66 -3.88
C PHE A 259 10.87 -13.03 -4.41
N ARG A 260 12.16 -13.38 -4.39
CA ARG A 260 12.63 -14.72 -4.76
C ARG A 260 11.98 -15.80 -3.90
N LYS A 261 12.00 -15.61 -2.58
CA LYS A 261 11.39 -16.56 -1.65
C LYS A 261 9.89 -16.79 -1.93
N VAL A 262 9.16 -15.74 -2.31
CA VAL A 262 7.74 -15.87 -2.67
C VAL A 262 7.58 -16.57 -4.02
N ALA A 263 8.41 -16.26 -5.02
CA ALA A 263 8.41 -16.96 -6.30
C ALA A 263 8.65 -18.47 -6.13
N ASP A 264 9.71 -18.84 -5.40
CA ASP A 264 10.08 -20.24 -5.15
C ASP A 264 8.92 -21.00 -4.48
N ALA A 265 8.27 -20.40 -3.48
CA ALA A 265 7.16 -21.02 -2.78
C ALA A 265 5.89 -21.13 -3.66
N ILE A 266 5.61 -20.15 -4.54
CA ILE A 266 4.49 -20.28 -5.49
C ILE A 266 4.78 -21.38 -6.52
N ALA A 267 6.01 -21.47 -7.02
CA ALA A 267 6.42 -22.54 -7.94
C ALA A 267 6.25 -23.92 -7.29
N LEU A 268 6.75 -24.10 -6.07
CA LEU A 268 6.57 -25.34 -5.31
C LEU A 268 5.10 -25.67 -5.05
N ALA A 269 4.26 -24.68 -4.75
CA ALA A 269 2.83 -24.89 -4.56
C ALA A 269 2.12 -25.29 -5.86
N ILE A 270 2.56 -24.76 -7.00
CA ILE A 270 2.06 -25.17 -8.32
C ILE A 270 2.47 -26.62 -8.62
N ASP A 271 3.73 -26.98 -8.36
CA ASP A 271 4.26 -28.33 -8.61
C ASP A 271 3.63 -29.40 -7.70
N ALA A 272 3.16 -28.99 -6.51
CA ALA A 272 2.39 -29.85 -5.61
C ALA A 272 0.99 -30.24 -6.18
N GLY A 273 0.52 -29.55 -7.23
CA GLY A 273 -0.73 -29.87 -7.92
C GLY A 273 -1.95 -29.80 -6.97
N ASP A 274 -2.69 -30.91 -6.87
CA ASP A 274 -3.91 -31.00 -6.05
C ASP A 274 -3.67 -31.47 -4.60
N ASP A 275 -2.41 -31.71 -4.22
CA ASP A 275 -2.01 -32.04 -2.85
C ASP A 275 -2.21 -30.83 -1.92
N GLY A 276 -3.42 -30.73 -1.37
CA GLY A 276 -3.86 -29.57 -0.60
C GLY A 276 -3.06 -29.32 0.66
N GLU A 277 -2.54 -30.37 1.29
CA GLU A 277 -1.70 -30.27 2.48
C GLU A 277 -0.33 -29.67 2.10
N LYS A 278 0.31 -30.19 1.05
CA LYS A 278 1.58 -29.61 0.56
C LYS A 278 1.43 -28.18 0.07
N VAL A 279 0.37 -27.87 -0.68
CA VAL A 279 0.09 -26.49 -1.14
C VAL A 279 -0.05 -25.56 0.06
N HIS A 280 -0.83 -25.99 1.05
CA HIS A 280 -1.05 -25.23 2.27
C HIS A 280 0.25 -25.00 3.03
N ASP A 281 1.02 -26.05 3.25
CA ASP A 281 2.28 -26.01 3.99
C ASP A 281 3.30 -25.12 3.29
N VAL A 282 3.46 -25.21 1.97
CA VAL A 282 4.40 -24.36 1.24
C VAL A 282 4.01 -22.88 1.33
N LEU A 283 2.73 -22.55 1.19
CA LEU A 283 2.27 -21.15 1.22
C LEU A 283 2.21 -20.55 2.64
N SER A 284 1.96 -21.38 3.66
CA SER A 284 1.89 -20.95 5.07
C SER A 284 3.23 -21.07 5.80
N ALA A 285 3.90 -22.22 5.73
CA ALA A 285 5.09 -22.57 6.52
C ALA A 285 6.36 -21.85 6.06
N THR A 286 6.44 -21.45 4.79
CA THR A 286 7.58 -20.63 4.32
C THR A 286 7.51 -19.19 4.83
N GLY A 287 6.46 -18.80 5.56
CA GLY A 287 6.34 -17.45 6.11
C GLY A 287 6.20 -16.40 5.01
N ILE A 288 5.57 -16.74 3.89
CA ILE A 288 5.30 -15.80 2.79
C ILE A 288 3.91 -15.18 2.89
N PHE A 289 2.92 -15.92 3.39
CA PHE A 289 1.53 -15.49 3.59
C PHE A 289 1.01 -15.82 5.00
N TRP A 290 1.89 -15.83 6.01
CA TRP A 290 1.60 -16.31 7.37
C TRP A 290 0.47 -15.56 8.11
N LYS A 291 0.15 -14.31 7.76
CA LYS A 291 -1.01 -13.59 8.31
C LYS A 291 -2.29 -13.81 7.49
N LEU A 292 -2.17 -14.33 6.28
CA LEU A 292 -3.27 -14.46 5.32
C LEU A 292 -3.74 -15.90 5.16
N ILE A 293 -2.87 -16.87 5.49
CA ILE A 293 -3.16 -18.30 5.53
C ILE A 293 -2.89 -18.74 6.97
N GLN A 294 -3.91 -19.23 7.66
CA GLN A 294 -3.72 -19.80 8.98
C GLN A 294 -2.89 -21.08 8.87
N PRO A 295 -1.92 -21.32 9.77
CA PRO A 295 -1.15 -22.55 9.74
C PRO A 295 -2.06 -23.78 9.89
N SER A 296 -1.74 -24.85 9.15
CA SER A 296 -2.27 -26.21 9.30
C SER A 296 -1.61 -26.86 10.52
N LEU A 297 -1.52 -26.13 11.62
CA LEU A 297 -0.89 -26.64 12.83
C LEU A 297 -1.94 -27.40 13.65
N PRO A 298 -1.57 -28.52 14.30
CA PRO A 298 -2.33 -29.02 15.44
C PRO A 298 -2.60 -27.85 16.40
N SER A 299 -3.76 -27.82 17.05
CA SER A 299 -4.28 -26.71 17.86
C SER A 299 -3.23 -26.00 18.72
N ASP A 300 -2.29 -26.77 19.26
CA ASP A 300 -1.31 -26.31 20.23
C ASP A 300 -0.18 -25.50 19.58
N ALA A 301 0.26 -25.88 18.38
CA ALA A 301 1.28 -25.13 17.66
C ALA A 301 0.70 -23.87 16.98
N ALA A 302 -0.55 -23.91 16.54
CA ALA A 302 -1.28 -22.72 16.08
C ALA A 302 -1.42 -21.70 17.21
N ALA A 303 -1.78 -22.16 18.42
CA ALA A 303 -1.88 -21.31 19.60
C ALA A 303 -0.53 -20.68 19.99
N VAL A 304 0.57 -21.43 19.90
CA VAL A 304 1.93 -20.91 20.14
C VAL A 304 2.32 -19.85 19.10
N HIS A 305 2.06 -20.09 17.82
CA HIS A 305 2.34 -19.11 16.76
C HIS A 305 1.50 -17.83 16.89
N GLN A 306 0.24 -17.96 17.27
CA GLN A 306 -0.65 -16.84 17.53
C GLN A 306 -0.17 -16.04 18.76
N ALA A 307 0.20 -16.72 19.84
CA ALA A 307 0.75 -16.08 21.04
C ALA A 307 2.05 -15.33 20.75
N ILE A 308 2.95 -15.88 19.92
CA ILE A 308 4.16 -15.16 19.48
C ILE A 308 3.80 -13.91 18.69
N SER A 309 2.84 -14.01 17.77
CA SER A 309 2.43 -12.93 16.88
C SER A 309 1.73 -11.79 17.63
N ASP A 310 0.96 -12.12 18.67
CA ASP A 310 0.21 -11.16 19.50
C ASP A 310 1.03 -10.64 20.70
N GLY A 311 2.29 -11.06 20.84
CA GLY A 311 3.15 -10.70 21.98
C GLY A 311 2.73 -11.33 23.31
N GLY A 312 1.97 -12.41 23.26
CA GLY A 312 1.52 -13.20 24.40
C GLY A 312 2.65 -14.04 25.03
N SER A 313 2.42 -14.47 26.27
CA SER A 313 3.37 -15.29 27.03
C SER A 313 3.40 -16.74 26.55
N LEU A 314 4.60 -17.30 26.40
CA LEU A 314 4.84 -18.71 26.15
C LEU A 314 5.24 -19.43 27.43
N SER A 315 4.81 -20.69 27.57
CA SER A 315 5.25 -21.59 28.65
C SER A 315 5.68 -22.93 28.07
N MET A 316 6.48 -23.67 28.83
CA MET A 316 6.96 -25.01 28.47
C MET A 316 6.40 -26.03 29.45
N THR A 317 5.85 -27.14 28.94
CA THR A 317 5.35 -28.24 29.77
C THR A 317 6.51 -29.07 30.32
N LYS A 318 6.25 -29.91 31.33
CA LYS A 318 7.25 -30.85 31.86
C LYS A 318 7.77 -31.86 30.81
N ALA A 319 7.04 -32.04 29.71
CA ALA A 319 7.44 -32.88 28.59
C ALA A 319 8.29 -32.13 27.53
N GLY A 320 8.62 -30.86 27.76
CA GLY A 320 9.44 -30.05 26.84
C GLY A 320 8.66 -29.42 25.69
N THR A 321 7.32 -29.52 25.68
CA THR A 321 6.48 -28.94 24.63
C THR A 321 6.15 -27.47 24.95
N LEU A 322 6.25 -26.59 23.95
CA LEU A 322 5.83 -25.19 24.05
C LEU A 322 4.31 -25.08 23.95
N VAL A 323 3.72 -24.24 24.81
CA VAL A 323 2.28 -23.95 24.85
C VAL A 323 2.04 -22.46 25.07
N ALA A 324 0.91 -21.95 24.55
CA ALA A 324 0.49 -20.57 24.76
C ALA A 324 -0.18 -20.38 26.13
N GLY A 325 0.18 -19.30 26.84
CA GLY A 325 -0.40 -18.94 28.14
C GLY A 325 0.31 -19.57 29.35
N THR A 326 -0.13 -19.19 30.55
CA THR A 326 0.40 -19.68 31.83
C THR A 326 -0.55 -20.71 32.43
N GLY A 327 -0.34 -21.99 32.12
CA GLY A 327 -1.05 -23.09 32.78
C GLY A 327 -0.42 -23.42 34.15
N ALA A 328 -1.22 -23.88 35.12
CA ALA A 328 -0.78 -24.18 36.49
C ALA A 328 0.33 -25.24 36.61
N SER A 329 0.72 -25.91 35.51
CA SER A 329 1.77 -26.92 35.45
C SER A 329 2.85 -26.63 34.39
N ALA A 330 2.88 -25.44 33.80
CA ALA A 330 3.85 -25.06 32.76
C ALA A 330 4.81 -23.96 33.26
N THR A 331 6.08 -24.06 32.90
CA THR A 331 7.12 -23.09 33.29
C THR A 331 7.17 -21.95 32.26
N PRO A 332 7.05 -20.67 32.68
CA PRO A 332 7.08 -19.56 31.73
C PRO A 332 8.44 -19.45 31.05
N VAL A 333 8.43 -19.27 29.72
CA VAL A 333 9.63 -19.05 28.92
C VAL A 333 10.01 -17.57 29.04
N LYS A 334 11.22 -17.29 29.53
CA LYS A 334 11.70 -15.90 29.69
C LYS A 334 11.85 -15.25 28.30
N SER A 335 11.18 -14.11 28.14
CA SER A 335 11.34 -13.21 27.00
C SER A 335 12.79 -12.74 26.89
N THR A 336 13.50 -13.15 25.83
CA THR A 336 14.83 -12.63 25.48
C THR A 336 14.68 -11.36 24.65
N ARG A 337 14.38 -10.22 25.30
CA ARG A 337 14.67 -8.91 24.71
C ARG A 337 16.17 -8.66 24.81
N SER A 338 16.87 -8.58 23.67
CA SER A 338 18.24 -8.05 23.65
C SER A 338 18.20 -6.55 23.91
N TYR A 339 18.73 -6.10 25.04
CA TYR A 339 18.92 -4.69 25.36
C TYR A 339 20.06 -4.10 24.51
N GLY A 340 19.72 -3.40 23.42
CA GLY A 340 20.62 -2.45 22.75
C GLY A 340 20.37 -1.04 23.28
N GLY A 341 20.99 -0.69 24.42
CA GLY A 341 20.83 0.62 25.05
C GLY A 341 21.53 1.76 24.30
N ARG A 342 20.90 2.94 24.33
CA ARG A 342 21.42 4.23 23.85
C ARG A 342 22.65 4.63 24.68
N ARG A 343 23.77 4.99 24.05
CA ARG A 343 24.88 5.67 24.74
C ARG A 343 24.41 7.06 25.19
N VAL A 344 24.45 7.29 26.50
CA VAL A 344 24.41 8.63 27.08
C VAL A 344 25.83 9.18 26.95
N SER A 345 25.98 10.32 26.29
CA SER A 345 27.22 11.10 26.29
C SER A 345 27.24 11.97 27.55
N GLU A 346 28.24 11.77 28.41
CA GLU A 346 28.58 12.67 29.52
C GLU A 346 29.54 13.75 29.02
N ALA A 347 29.09 15.01 29.05
CA ALA A 347 29.70 16.18 29.69
C ALA A 347 28.97 17.44 29.21
#